data_AF-A0A1M6LVG3-F1
#
_entry.id   AF-A0A1M6LVG3-F1
#
_cell.length_a   1.000
_cell.length_b   1.000
_cell.length_c   1.000
_cell.angle_alpha   90.00
_cell.angle_beta   90.00
_cell.angle_gamma   90.00
#
_symmetry.space_group_name_H-M   'P 1'
#
loop_
_entity.id
_entity.type
_entity.pdbx_description
1 polymer ?
#
loop_
_entity_poly.entity_id
_entity_poly.type
_entity_poly.pdbx_seq_one_letter_code
_entity_poly.pdbx_strand_id
1 'polypeptide(L)' 'MGKGILRQIFIDHWDDFVKLYGHKIRKNVLSEVKKMMHCGSIANGYIEYKCPDCENSKKIGFRCRSRFCTSCGKV' A
#
# COMPACT_ATOMS: atom_id res chain seq x y z
N MET A 1 -6.33 8.66 16.41
CA MET A 1 -6.30 7.50 15.48
C MET A 1 -4.92 7.40 14.84
N GLY A 2 -4.24 6.27 14.97
CA GLY A 2 -2.89 6.07 14.42
C GLY A 2 -2.87 6.03 12.88
N LYS A 3 -1.83 6.60 12.26
CA LYS A 3 -1.61 6.48 10.81
C LYS A 3 -1.48 5.01 10.44
N GLY A 4 -2.22 4.55 9.44
CA GLY A 4 -2.09 3.19 8.89
C GLY A 4 -3.05 2.13 9.43
N ILE A 5 -3.92 2.46 10.40
CA ILE A 5 -4.92 1.51 10.93
C ILE A 5 -5.83 0.96 9.82
N LEU A 6 -6.33 1.83 8.93
CA LEU A 6 -7.18 1.38 7.81
C LEU A 6 -6.45 0.37 6.92
N ARG A 7 -5.18 0.64 6.58
CA ARG A 7 -4.38 -0.29 5.78
C ARG A 7 -4.24 -1.64 6.48
N GLN A 8 -4.06 -1.65 7.79
CA GLN A 8 -3.91 -2.88 8.56
C GLN A 8 -5.19 -3.72 8.56
N ILE A 9 -6.36 -3.10 8.77
CA ILE A 9 -7.67 -3.78 8.71
C ILE A 9 -7.85 -4.52 7.37
N PHE A 10 -7.48 -3.89 6.26
CA PHE A 10 -7.55 -4.54 4.95
C PHE A 10 -6.52 -5.67 4.81
N ILE A 11 -5.28 -5.49 5.28
CA ILE A 11 -4.28 -6.57 5.25
C ILE A 11 -4.79 -7.80 6.01
N ASP A 12 -5.44 -7.60 7.15
CA ASP A 12 -5.83 -8.69 8.04
C ASP A 12 -7.12 -9.42 7.57
N HIS A 13 -8.01 -8.74 6.84
CA HIS A 13 -9.37 -9.26 6.58
C HIS A 13 -9.77 -9.30 5.09
N TRP A 14 -8.99 -8.69 4.19
CA TRP A 14 -9.43 -8.53 2.79
C TRP A 14 -9.64 -9.86 2.06
N ASP A 15 -8.76 -10.84 2.26
CA ASP A 15 -8.86 -12.10 1.55
C ASP A 15 -10.12 -12.89 1.96
N ASP A 16 -10.46 -12.90 3.24
CA ASP A 16 -11.70 -13.54 3.72
C ASP A 16 -12.94 -12.77 3.26
N PHE A 17 -12.89 -11.44 3.24
CA PHE A 17 -13.95 -10.62 2.66
C PHE A 17 -14.17 -10.93 1.17
N VAL A 18 -13.10 -11.08 0.39
CA VAL A 18 -13.17 -11.43 -1.04
C VAL A 18 -13.69 -12.85 -1.24
N LYS A 19 -13.35 -13.82 -0.38
CA LYS A 19 -13.93 -15.18 -0.45
C LYS A 19 -15.45 -15.16 -0.31
N LEU A 20 -15.99 -14.37 0.61
CA LEU A 20 -17.43 -14.29 0.89
C LEU A 20 -18.19 -13.42 -0.14
N TYR A 21 -17.60 -12.27 -0.49
CA TYR A 21 -18.32 -11.22 -1.24
C TYR A 21 -17.70 -10.88 -2.59
N GLY A 22 -16.65 -11.59 -3.03
CA GLY A 22 -15.89 -11.28 -4.24
C GLY A 22 -16.74 -11.13 -5.49
N HIS A 23 -17.83 -11.90 -5.62
CA HIS A 23 -18.79 -11.81 -6.71
C HIS A 23 -19.52 -10.46 -6.81
N LYS A 24 -19.59 -9.68 -5.72
CA LYS A 24 -20.19 -8.34 -5.67
C LYS A 24 -19.16 -7.23 -5.89
N ILE A 25 -17.86 -7.54 -5.88
CA ILE A 25 -16.79 -6.55 -5.92
C ILE A 25 -16.38 -6.29 -7.36
N ARG A 26 -16.38 -5.02 -7.76
CA ARG A 26 -15.90 -4.61 -9.09
C ARG A 26 -14.38 -4.80 -9.19
N LYS A 27 -13.90 -5.19 -10.38
CA LYS A 27 -12.46 -5.40 -10.64
C LYS A 27 -11.57 -4.20 -10.28
N ASN A 28 -12.06 -2.98 -10.50
CA ASN A 28 -11.32 -1.77 -10.14
C ASN A 28 -11.15 -1.60 -8.62
N VAL A 29 -12.15 -1.99 -7.82
CA VAL A 29 -12.05 -1.96 -6.35
C VAL A 29 -11.00 -2.96 -5.87
N LEU A 30 -10.99 -4.17 -6.43
CA LEU A 30 -9.94 -5.17 -6.13
C LEU A 30 -8.53 -4.61 -6.41
N SER A 31 -8.36 -3.94 -7.56
CA SER A 31 -7.09 -3.32 -7.94
C SER A 31 -6.68 -2.20 -6.97
N GLU A 32 -7.59 -1.30 -6.63
CA GLU A 32 -7.30 -0.16 -5.76
C GLU A 32 -6.99 -0.59 -4.33
N VAL A 33 -7.72 -1.56 -3.78
CA VAL A 33 -7.44 -2.12 -2.45
C VAL A 33 -6.08 -2.83 -2.44
N LYS A 34 -5.76 -3.63 -3.47
CA LYS A 34 -4.44 -4.27 -3.62
C LYS A 34 -3.31 -3.23 -3.65
N LYS A 35 -3.44 -2.16 -4.43
CA LYS A 35 -2.48 -1.05 -4.48
C LYS A 35 -2.28 -0.40 -3.11
N MET A 36 -3.38 -0.18 -2.38
CA MET A 36 -3.34 0.42 -1.05
C MET A 36 -2.63 -0.48 -0.02
N MET A 37 -2.92 -1.79 -0.03
CA MET A 37 -2.29 -2.76 0.87
C MET A 37 -0.77 -2.85 0.65
N HIS A 38 -0.31 -2.78 -0.60
CA HIS A 38 1.12 -2.83 -0.93
C HIS A 38 1.78 -1.46 -1.12
N CYS A 39 1.14 -0.37 -0.69
CA CYS A 39 1.68 0.97 -0.85
C CYS A 39 2.99 1.16 -0.08
N GLY A 40 4.06 1.60 -0.77
CA GLY A 40 5.39 1.79 -0.18
C GLY A 40 6.20 0.50 -0.05
N SER A 41 5.70 -0.63 -0.57
CA SER A 41 6.49 -1.88 -0.63
C SER A 41 7.65 -1.72 -1.62
N ILE A 42 8.85 -2.11 -1.19
CA ILE A 42 10.04 -2.16 -2.06
C ILE A 42 9.88 -3.16 -3.21
N ALA A 43 9.01 -4.16 -3.06
CA ALA A 43 8.72 -5.14 -4.11
C ALA A 43 8.06 -4.50 -5.34
N ASN A 44 7.42 -3.34 -5.18
CA ASN A 44 6.79 -2.57 -6.26
C ASN A 44 7.74 -1.52 -6.87
N GLY A 45 9.04 -1.66 -6.64
CA GLY A 45 10.06 -0.69 -7.01
C GLY A 45 10.36 0.31 -5.89
N TYR A 46 11.58 0.83 -5.92
CA TYR A 46 12.11 1.76 -4.92
C TYR A 46 13.20 2.65 -5.52
N ILE A 47 13.48 3.75 -4.82
CA ILE A 47 14.72 4.52 -4.97
C ILE A 47 15.62 4.19 -3.78
N GLU A 48 16.89 3.93 -4.04
CA GLU A 48 17.92 3.78 -3.02
C GLU A 48 18.76 5.04 -2.92
N TYR A 49 18.85 5.60 -1.72
CA TYR A 49 19.75 6.69 -1.39
C TYR A 49 20.96 6.10 -0.67
N LYS A 50 22.16 6.41 -1.14
CA LYS A 50 23.42 6.04 -0.49
C LYS A 50 24.11 7.29 0.01
N CYS A 51 24.60 7.27 1.24
CA CYS A 51 25.42 8.35 1.76
C CYS A 51 26.79 8.28 1.09
N PRO A 52 27.34 9.40 0.58
CA PRO A 52 28.70 9.41 0.04
C PRO A 52 29.77 9.33 1.14
N ASP A 53 29.45 9.80 2.35
CA ASP A 53 30.41 9.92 3.47
C ASP A 53 30.37 8.73 4.44
N CYS A 54 29.39 7.82 4.32
CA CYS A 54 29.32 6.60 5.11
C CYS A 54 28.62 5.47 4.36
N GLU A 55 28.80 4.21 4.79
CA GLU A 55 28.22 3.03 4.11
C GLU A 55 26.70 2.87 4.31
N ASN A 56 26.02 3.87 4.87
CA ASN A 56 24.58 3.81 5.08
C ASN A 56 23.81 3.99 3.77
N SER A 57 22.80 3.14 3.58
CA SER A 57 21.86 3.23 2.47
C SER A 57 20.41 3.11 2.94
N LYS A 58 19.50 3.75 2.22
CA LYS A 58 18.06 3.73 2.52
C LYS A 58 17.25 3.51 1.26
N LYS A 59 16.44 2.45 1.28
CA LYS A 59 15.47 2.15 0.21
C LYS A 59 14.12 2.75 0.54
N ILE A 60 13.58 3.53 -0.40
CA ILE A 60 12.27 4.16 -0.29
C ILE A 60 11.36 3.56 -1.37
N GLY A 61 10.39 2.74 -0.96
CA GLY A 61 9.43 2.11 -1.87
C GLY A 61 8.46 3.12 -2.48
N PHE A 62 8.05 2.86 -3.73
CA PHE A 62 7.12 3.72 -4.44
C PHE A 62 5.71 3.72 -3.83
N ARG A 63 5.07 4.90 -3.88
CA ARG A 63 3.73 5.12 -3.32
C ARG A 63 2.66 4.85 -4.36
N CYS A 64 1.52 4.32 -3.95
CA CYS A 64 0.46 3.90 -4.87
C CYS A 64 -0.31 5.05 -5.54
N ARG A 65 -0.22 6.28 -5.00
CA ARG A 65 -0.93 7.49 -5.48
C ARG A 65 -2.47 7.36 -5.59
N SER A 66 -3.04 6.32 -4.98
CA SER A 66 -4.50 6.13 -4.93
C SER A 66 -5.14 7.11 -3.95
N ARG A 67 -6.30 7.67 -4.33
CA ARG A 67 -7.15 8.49 -3.45
C ARG A 67 -7.69 7.71 -2.26
N PHE A 68 -7.87 6.39 -2.40
CA PHE A 68 -8.35 5.53 -1.33
C PHE A 68 -7.29 5.30 -0.24
N CYS A 69 -6.01 5.39 -0.59
CA CYS A 69 -4.93 5.21 0.36
C CYS A 69 -4.83 6.42 1.29
N THR A 70 -5.10 6.20 2.58
CA THR A 70 -5.01 7.24 3.63
C THR A 70 -3.66 7.93 3.73
N SER A 71 -2.62 7.30 3.18
CA SER A 71 -1.25 7.80 3.21
C SER A 71 -0.80 8.46 1.89
N CYS A 72 -1.63 8.42 0.85
CA CYS A 72 -1.34 9.00 -0.48
C CYS A 72 -2.42 9.97 -0.96
N GLY A 73 -3.69 9.64 -0.75
CA GLY A 73 -4.82 10.51 -1.04
C GLY A 73 -4.76 11.72 -0.12
N LYS A 74 -4.34 12.87 -0.67
CA LYS A 74 -4.57 14.16 -0.03
C LYS A 74 -6.01 14.57 -0.30
N VAL A 75 -6.68 15.09 0.73
CA VAL A 75 -7.93 15.85 0.59
C VAL A 75 -7.57 17.25 0.14
#